data_AF-A0A842TGD6-F1
#
_entry.id   AF-A0A842TGD6-F1
#
_cell.length_a   1.000
_cell.length_b   1.000
_cell.length_c   1.000
_cell.angle_alpha   90.00
_cell.angle_beta   90.00
_cell.angle_gamma   90.00
#
_symmetry.space_group_name_H-M   'P 1'
#
loop_
_entity.id
_entity.type
_entity.pdbx_description
1 polymer ?
#
loop_
_entity_poly.entity_id
_entity_poly.type
_entity_poly.pdbx_seq_one_letter_code
_entity_poly.pdbx_strand_id
1 'polypeptide(L)'
;MKVSECILKRRSIRNFKNKPIPNDDIIKILEAARWAPSAKNRQVIRFIVVTYEEILEDISNHAKILFFKQRHAAKAPVIIAVCTPKGTWIEEIGAAIQNMLLLAWTLGIGSCWIGSFNKNKVKEILKIPKKYKIYQSDPRKPLPLGSG
;
A
#
# COMPACT_ATOMS: atom_id res chain seq x y z
N MET A 1 2.42 19.32 -11.57
CA MET A 1 1.54 19.58 -10.41
C MET A 1 2.39 20.05 -9.24
N LYS A 2 1.98 21.09 -8.51
CA LYS A 2 2.72 21.52 -7.30
C LYS A 2 2.48 20.54 -6.15
N VAL A 3 3.43 20.41 -5.21
CA VAL A 3 3.28 19.51 -4.05
C VAL A 3 2.04 19.86 -3.22
N SER A 4 1.83 21.15 -2.93
CA SER A 4 0.65 21.64 -2.20
C SER A 4 -0.67 21.25 -2.89
N GLU A 5 -0.72 21.40 -4.21
CA GLU A 5 -1.87 21.01 -5.02
C GLU A 5 -2.11 19.50 -4.97
N CYS A 6 -1.06 18.68 -5.08
CA CYS A 6 -1.15 17.22 -4.99
C CYS A 6 -1.73 16.78 -3.64
N ILE A 7 -1.23 17.36 -2.54
CA ILE A 7 -1.68 17.05 -1.19
C ILE A 7 -3.17 17.36 -1.03
N LEU A 8 -3.62 18.53 -1.50
CA LEU A 8 -5.00 18.98 -1.35
C LEU A 8 -5.98 18.25 -2.29
N LYS A 9 -5.55 17.92 -3.51
CA LYS A 9 -6.44 17.30 -4.51
C LYS A 9 -6.55 15.79 -4.36
N ARG A 10 -5.55 15.12 -3.78
CA ARG A 10 -5.55 13.65 -3.68
C ARG A 10 -6.75 13.15 -2.90
N ARG A 11 -7.53 12.24 -3.52
CA ARG A 11 -8.64 11.54 -2.87
C ARG A 11 -8.39 10.03 -2.84
N SER A 12 -9.01 9.35 -1.87
CA SER A 12 -9.04 7.89 -1.86
C SER A 12 -9.99 7.39 -2.94
N ILE A 13 -9.42 6.87 -4.03
CA ILE A 13 -10.17 6.34 -5.16
C ILE A 13 -10.50 4.87 -4.88
N ARG A 14 -11.79 4.54 -4.94
CA ARG A 14 -12.35 3.21 -4.64
C ARG A 14 -13.18 2.65 -5.79
N ASN A 15 -13.10 3.27 -6.95
CA ASN A 15 -13.65 2.73 -8.18
C ASN A 15 -12.57 2.85 -9.24
N PHE A 16 -12.08 1.71 -9.70
CA PHE A 16 -10.94 1.63 -10.60
C PHE A 16 -11.43 1.21 -11.98
N LYS A 17 -10.76 1.74 -13.01
CA LYS A 17 -10.95 1.25 -14.38
C LYS A 17 -10.25 -0.09 -14.51
N ASN A 18 -10.79 -0.97 -15.35
CA ASN A 18 -10.11 -2.22 -15.73
C ASN A 18 -9.02 -1.92 -16.76
N LYS A 19 -7.98 -1.18 -16.35
CA LYS A 19 -6.83 -0.82 -17.17
C LYS A 19 -5.56 -1.18 -16.39
N PRO A 20 -4.61 -1.93 -16.98
CA PRO A 20 -3.35 -2.24 -16.31
C PRO A 20 -2.55 -0.95 -16.06
N ILE A 21 -1.76 -0.97 -14.98
CA ILE A 21 -0.83 0.12 -14.66
C ILE A 21 0.54 -0.26 -15.23
N PRO A 22 1.21 0.63 -16.00
CA PRO A 22 2.55 0.35 -16.51
C PRO A 22 3.55 0.03 -15.38
N ASN A 23 4.41 -0.95 -15.59
CA ASN A 23 5.42 -1.35 -14.61
C ASN A 23 6.35 -0.20 -14.20
N ASP A 24 6.73 0.66 -15.14
CA ASP A 24 7.56 1.84 -14.86
C ASP A 24 6.91 2.79 -13.85
N ASP A 25 5.58 2.94 -13.90
CA ASP A 25 4.86 3.79 -12.97
C ASP A 25 4.75 3.13 -11.59
N ILE A 26 4.60 1.81 -11.53
CA ILE A 26 4.68 1.04 -10.27
C ILE A 26 6.07 1.22 -9.65
N ILE A 27 7.13 1.09 -10.44
CA ILE A 27 8.53 1.26 -9.97
C ILE A 27 8.74 2.67 -9.43
N LYS A 28 8.30 3.72 -10.13
CA LYS A 28 8.38 5.10 -9.64
C LYS A 28 7.68 5.24 -8.28
N ILE A 29 6.48 4.66 -8.14
CA ILE A 29 5.70 4.70 -6.89
C ILE A 29 6.48 4.04 -5.75
N LEU A 30 7.07 2.87 -5.99
CA LEU A 30 7.90 2.17 -5.01
C LEU A 30 9.16 2.96 -4.65
N GLU A 31 9.79 3.63 -5.62
CA GLU A 31 10.94 4.50 -5.37
C GLU A 31 10.58 5.68 -4.48
N ALA A 32 9.42 6.33 -4.69
CA ALA A 32 8.95 7.37 -3.77
C ALA A 32 8.75 6.84 -2.33
N ALA A 33 8.27 5.59 -2.19
CA ALA A 33 8.18 4.92 -0.90
C ALA A 33 9.56 4.72 -0.25
N ARG A 34 10.56 4.31 -1.03
CA ARG A 34 11.95 4.09 -0.60
C ARG A 34 12.60 5.37 -0.08
N TRP A 35 12.24 6.52 -0.65
CA TRP A 35 12.71 7.85 -0.23
C TRP A 35 12.03 8.41 1.03
N ALA A 36 11.12 7.66 1.66
CA ALA A 36 10.55 8.08 2.94
C ALA A 36 11.61 8.05 4.07
N PRO A 37 11.50 8.97 5.06
CA PRO A 37 12.35 8.94 6.23
C PRO A 37 12.20 7.62 6.99
N SER A 38 13.32 7.09 7.49
CA SER A 38 13.35 5.90 8.34
C SER A 38 14.37 6.04 9.46
N ALA A 39 14.11 5.47 10.64
CA ALA A 39 15.01 5.60 11.78
C ALA A 39 16.37 5.02 11.45
N LYS A 40 17.42 5.83 11.68
CA LYS A 40 18.81 5.49 11.33
C LYS A 40 18.97 5.08 9.85
N ASN A 41 18.08 5.57 8.97
CA ASN A 41 18.04 5.25 7.54
C ASN A 41 18.02 3.74 7.22
N ARG A 42 17.44 2.90 8.09
CA ARG A 42 17.49 1.44 7.93
C ARG A 42 16.69 0.90 6.74
N GLN A 43 15.71 1.66 6.24
CA GLN A 43 14.90 1.29 5.07
C GLN A 43 14.38 -0.17 5.15
N VAL A 44 13.80 -0.53 6.29
CA VAL A 44 13.39 -1.92 6.61
C VAL A 44 12.10 -2.35 5.93
N ILE A 45 11.37 -1.41 5.32
CA ILE A 45 10.11 -1.67 4.64
C ILE A 45 10.38 -2.48 3.37
N ARG A 46 9.50 -3.45 3.10
CA ARG A 46 9.49 -4.28 1.89
C ARG A 46 8.11 -4.20 1.26
N PHE A 47 8.06 -4.27 -0.06
CA PHE A 47 6.82 -4.19 -0.83
C PHE A 47 6.63 -5.50 -1.60
N ILE A 48 5.39 -6.00 -1.58
CA ILE A 48 4.96 -7.08 -2.47
C ILE A 48 3.94 -6.46 -3.40
N VAL A 49 4.25 -6.44 -4.70
CA VAL A 49 3.34 -6.00 -5.74
C VAL A 49 2.55 -7.23 -6.19
N VAL A 50 1.24 -7.07 -6.32
CA VAL A 50 0.33 -8.08 -6.83
C VAL A 50 -0.52 -7.43 -7.91
N THR A 51 -0.35 -7.88 -9.14
CA THR A 51 -1.10 -7.37 -10.30
C THR A 51 -2.37 -8.18 -10.53
N TYR A 52 -3.34 -7.59 -11.22
CA TYR A 52 -4.59 -8.28 -11.54
C TYR A 52 -4.38 -9.49 -12.45
N GLU A 53 -3.41 -9.43 -13.37
CA GLU A 53 -3.04 -10.56 -14.23
C GLU A 53 -2.56 -11.76 -13.38
N GLU A 54 -1.68 -11.54 -12.41
CA GLU A 54 -1.25 -12.58 -11.47
C GLU A 54 -2.39 -13.10 -10.57
N ILE A 55 -3.35 -12.24 -10.21
CA ILE A 55 -4.55 -12.64 -9.47
C ILE A 55 -5.46 -13.52 -10.34
N LEU A 56 -5.55 -13.23 -11.64
CA LEU A 56 -6.38 -13.96 -12.60
C LEU A 56 -5.77 -15.31 -13.01
N GLU A 57 -4.45 -15.40 -13.14
CA GLU A 57 -3.79 -16.66 -13.50
C GLU A 57 -3.91 -17.72 -12.39
N ASP A 58 -3.99 -17.29 -11.14
CA ASP A 58 -4.09 -18.17 -9.98
C ASP A 58 -5.50 -18.12 -9.33
N ILE A 59 -6.57 -17.97 -10.14
CA ILE A 59 -7.98 -17.92 -9.68
C ILE A 59 -8.39 -19.13 -8.83
N SER A 60 -7.69 -20.27 -8.94
CA SER A 60 -7.93 -21.42 -8.06
C SER A 60 -7.45 -21.19 -6.61
N ASN A 61 -6.41 -20.37 -6.36
CA ASN A 61 -5.86 -20.12 -5.01
C ASN A 61 -6.01 -18.66 -4.54
N HIS A 62 -6.06 -17.69 -5.45
CA HIS A 62 -6.03 -16.24 -5.18
C HIS A 62 -7.41 -15.58 -5.13
N ALA A 63 -8.50 -16.31 -5.42
CA ALA A 63 -9.89 -15.84 -5.44
C ALA A 63 -10.43 -15.23 -4.13
N LYS A 64 -9.60 -15.07 -3.11
CA LYS A 64 -9.93 -14.55 -1.78
C LYS A 64 -8.89 -13.58 -1.21
N ILE A 65 -8.00 -13.02 -2.03
CA ILE A 65 -7.30 -11.76 -1.69
C ILE A 65 -8.30 -10.65 -1.36
N LEU A 66 -9.61 -10.87 -1.62
CA LEU A 66 -10.73 -10.07 -1.16
C LEU A 66 -11.70 -10.74 -0.19
N PHE A 67 -11.18 -11.30 0.89
CA PHE A 67 -11.87 -11.19 2.19
C PHE A 67 -11.67 -9.81 2.85
N PHE A 68 -11.30 -8.78 2.08
CA PHE A 68 -11.58 -7.42 2.51
C PHE A 68 -13.11 -7.31 2.63
N LYS A 69 -13.63 -6.77 3.74
CA LYS A 69 -15.00 -6.22 3.77
C LYS A 69 -15.24 -5.18 2.66
N GLN A 70 -14.16 -4.72 2.00
CA GLN A 70 -14.12 -3.60 1.09
C GLN A 70 -14.03 -4.07 -0.37
N ARG A 71 -15.20 -4.19 -1.02
CA ARG A 71 -15.39 -4.65 -2.41
C ARG A 71 -14.57 -3.89 -3.47
N HIS A 72 -14.12 -2.68 -3.18
CA HIS A 72 -13.38 -1.86 -4.14
C HIS A 72 -11.96 -2.32 -4.40
N ALA A 73 -11.31 -2.94 -3.43
CA ALA A 73 -9.96 -3.46 -3.61
C ALA A 73 -9.93 -4.61 -4.65
N ALA A 74 -11.09 -5.23 -4.94
CA ALA A 74 -11.21 -6.33 -5.92
C ALA A 74 -11.09 -5.88 -7.34
N LYS A 75 -11.35 -4.61 -7.57
CA LYS A 75 -11.35 -4.01 -8.89
C LYS A 75 -10.04 -3.26 -9.14
N ALA A 76 -9.14 -3.20 -8.15
CA ALA A 76 -7.87 -2.53 -8.31
C ALA A 76 -6.98 -3.35 -9.26
N PRO A 77 -6.42 -2.74 -10.31
CA PRO A 77 -5.52 -3.44 -11.23
C PRO A 77 -4.19 -3.86 -10.58
N VAL A 78 -3.82 -3.24 -9.46
CA VAL A 78 -2.61 -3.55 -8.68
C VAL A 78 -2.89 -3.34 -7.20
N ILE A 79 -2.36 -4.24 -6.37
CA ILE A 79 -2.31 -4.13 -4.91
C ILE A 79 -0.84 -4.14 -4.48
N ILE A 80 -0.44 -3.20 -3.63
CA ILE A 80 0.90 -3.15 -3.03
C ILE A 80 0.78 -3.43 -1.53
N ALA A 81 1.24 -4.61 -1.11
CA ALA A 81 1.30 -4.98 0.30
C ALA A 81 2.58 -4.46 0.95
N VAL A 82 2.43 -3.65 2.00
CA VAL A 82 3.55 -3.08 2.75
C VAL A 82 3.93 -3.99 3.91
N CYS A 83 5.15 -4.52 3.88
CA CYS A 83 5.67 -5.49 4.82
C CYS A 83 6.83 -4.91 5.63
N THR A 84 6.88 -5.20 6.93
CA THR A 84 7.89 -4.66 7.84
C THR A 84 8.32 -5.66 8.91
N PRO A 85 9.57 -5.61 9.41
CA PRO A 85 9.94 -6.36 10.60
C PRO A 85 9.08 -5.99 11.81
N LYS A 86 9.02 -6.89 12.80
CA LYS A 86 8.42 -6.56 14.11
C LYS A 86 9.15 -5.35 14.72
N GLY A 87 8.39 -4.44 15.32
CA GLY A 87 8.94 -3.25 16.00
C GLY A 87 9.24 -2.06 15.08
N THR A 88 8.89 -2.13 13.79
CA THR A 88 8.97 -0.97 12.90
C THR A 88 7.96 0.10 13.32
N TRP A 89 8.42 1.35 13.39
CA TRP A 89 7.61 2.53 13.73
C TRP A 89 6.53 2.76 12.68
N ILE A 90 5.32 3.11 13.13
CA ILE A 90 4.17 3.28 12.24
C ILE A 90 4.29 4.54 11.38
N GLU A 91 5.05 5.51 11.86
CA GLU A 91 5.35 6.80 11.24
C GLU A 91 6.18 6.60 9.97
N GLU A 92 7.20 5.73 10.02
CA GLU A 92 8.03 5.39 8.85
C GLU A 92 7.18 4.71 7.77
N ILE A 93 6.28 3.81 8.20
CA ILE A 93 5.36 3.11 7.29
C ILE A 93 4.38 4.10 6.68
N GLY A 94 3.84 5.01 7.48
CA GLY A 94 2.90 6.01 7.02
C GLY A 94 3.53 7.01 6.06
N ALA A 95 4.77 7.42 6.30
CA ALA A 95 5.53 8.28 5.40
C ALA A 95 5.76 7.59 4.03
N ALA A 96 6.16 6.31 4.05
CA ALA A 96 6.33 5.52 2.82
C ALA A 96 5.02 5.39 2.03
N ILE A 97 3.91 5.08 2.72
CA ILE A 97 2.60 4.99 2.08
C ILE A 97 2.16 6.34 1.54
N GLN A 98 2.32 7.42 2.30
CA GLN A 98 1.94 8.75 1.85
C GLN A 98 2.73 9.20 0.61
N ASN A 99 4.03 8.93 0.54
CA ASN A 99 4.84 9.20 -0.65
C ASN A 99 4.30 8.43 -1.88
N MET A 100 3.99 7.13 -1.72
CA MET A 100 3.38 6.35 -2.80
C MET A 100 2.07 6.96 -3.29
N LEU A 101 1.19 7.34 -2.36
CA LEU A 101 -0.13 7.88 -2.68
C LEU A 101 -0.04 9.24 -3.40
N LEU A 102 0.91 10.09 -3.01
CA LEU A 102 1.15 11.37 -3.66
C LEU A 102 1.73 11.17 -5.05
N LEU A 103 2.76 10.33 -5.21
CA LEU A 103 3.33 10.10 -6.54
C LEU A 103 2.30 9.47 -7.49
N ALA A 104 1.55 8.46 -7.04
CA ALA A 104 0.48 7.87 -7.82
C ALA A 104 -0.50 8.95 -8.32
N TRP A 105 -0.88 9.89 -7.46
CA TRP A 105 -1.76 10.99 -7.84
C TRP A 105 -1.15 11.89 -8.93
N THR A 106 0.15 12.19 -8.86
CA THR A 106 0.83 12.99 -9.90
C THR A 106 0.89 12.27 -11.26
N LEU A 107 0.86 10.95 -11.26
CA LEU A 107 0.82 10.09 -12.45
C LEU A 107 -0.63 9.88 -12.98
N GLY A 108 -1.64 10.49 -12.34
CA GLY A 108 -3.04 10.28 -12.69
C GLY A 108 -3.60 8.94 -12.23
N ILE A 109 -2.90 8.25 -11.31
CA ILE A 109 -3.29 6.95 -10.76
C ILE A 109 -4.05 7.17 -9.46
N GLY A 110 -5.35 6.85 -9.49
CA GLY A 110 -6.18 6.82 -8.30
C GLY A 110 -5.74 5.69 -7.36
N SER A 111 -5.65 5.97 -6.06
CA SER A 111 -5.21 5.01 -5.05
C SER A 111 -6.01 5.14 -3.76
N CYS A 112 -6.03 4.09 -2.95
CA CYS A 112 -6.65 4.09 -1.62
C CYS A 112 -5.78 3.34 -0.64
N TRP A 113 -5.45 3.98 0.48
CA TRP A 113 -4.87 3.27 1.61
C TRP A 113 -5.90 2.31 2.20
N ILE A 114 -5.58 1.02 2.19
CA ILE A 114 -6.41 -0.01 2.82
C ILE A 114 -5.77 -0.49 4.11
N GLY A 115 -6.50 -0.29 5.21
CA GLY A 115 -6.01 -0.60 6.54
C GLY A 115 -6.84 -1.63 7.30
N SER A 116 -7.81 -2.29 6.67
CA SER A 116 -8.67 -3.29 7.32
C SER A 116 -8.85 -4.53 6.46
N PHE A 117 -8.30 -5.66 6.90
CA PHE A 117 -8.32 -6.96 6.18
C PHE A 117 -7.98 -8.14 7.09
N ASN A 118 -8.11 -9.37 6.59
CA ASN A 118 -7.68 -10.54 7.35
C ASN A 118 -6.15 -10.72 7.20
N LYS A 119 -5.37 -10.29 8.22
CA LYS A 119 -3.90 -10.36 8.18
C LYS A 119 -3.37 -11.77 7.94
N ASN A 120 -3.98 -12.78 8.55
CA ASN A 120 -3.50 -14.16 8.49
C ASN A 120 -3.67 -14.73 7.08
N LYS A 121 -4.86 -14.55 6.49
CA LYS A 121 -5.13 -14.98 5.11
C LYS A 121 -4.20 -14.28 4.11
N VAL A 122 -4.02 -12.96 4.23
CA VAL A 122 -3.13 -12.23 3.31
C VAL A 122 -1.68 -12.70 3.45
N LYS A 123 -1.19 -12.96 4.67
CA LYS A 123 0.17 -13.50 4.87
C LYS A 123 0.36 -14.87 4.25
N GLU A 124 -0.64 -15.74 4.36
CA GLU A 124 -0.62 -17.09 3.80
C GLU A 124 -0.57 -17.03 2.27
N ILE A 125 -1.48 -16.27 1.66
CA ILE A 125 -1.58 -16.14 0.19
C ILE A 125 -0.30 -15.53 -0.37
N LEU A 126 0.17 -14.42 0.21
CA LEU A 126 1.39 -13.73 -0.25
C LEU A 126 2.68 -14.38 0.26
N LYS A 127 2.60 -15.56 0.89
CA LYS A 127 3.74 -16.32 1.44
C LYS A 127 4.72 -15.46 2.25
N ILE A 128 4.20 -14.52 3.04
CA ILE A 128 5.01 -13.53 3.77
C ILE A 128 5.83 -14.23 4.86
N PRO A 129 7.17 -14.11 4.87
CA PRO A 129 8.01 -14.75 5.89
C PRO A 129 7.63 -14.33 7.31
N LYS A 130 7.73 -15.25 8.28
CA LYS A 130 7.37 -15.02 9.70
C LYS A 130 8.04 -13.79 10.34
N LYS A 131 9.25 -13.42 9.87
CA LYS A 131 10.00 -12.25 10.32
C LYS A 131 9.34 -10.91 9.95
N TYR A 132 8.47 -10.92 8.95
CA TYR A 132 7.73 -9.74 8.48
C TYR A 132 6.26 -9.76 8.93
N LYS A 133 5.71 -8.55 9.08
CA LYS A 133 4.31 -8.24 9.30
C LYS A 133 3.81 -7.42 8.12
N ILE A 134 2.60 -7.69 7.66
CA ILE A 134 1.90 -6.78 6.76
C ILE A 134 1.32 -5.63 7.59
N TYR A 135 1.54 -4.40 7.13
CA TYR A 135 0.98 -3.22 7.77
C TYR A 135 -0.54 -3.24 7.64
N GLN A 136 -1.22 -2.94 8.74
CA GLN A 136 -2.65 -2.75 8.80
C GLN A 136 -2.92 -1.62 9.78
N SER A 137 -3.71 -0.63 9.39
CA SER A 137 -4.07 0.46 10.30
C SER A 137 -4.84 -0.12 11.49
N ASP A 138 -4.38 0.12 12.71
CA ASP A 138 -5.17 -0.14 13.91
C ASP A 138 -5.90 1.16 14.27
N PRO A 139 -7.24 1.23 14.15
CA PRO A 139 -7.99 2.43 14.49
C PRO A 139 -7.87 2.86 15.96
N ARG A 140 -7.27 2.03 16.83
CA ARG A 140 -7.09 2.31 18.27
C ARG A 140 -5.74 2.94 18.63
N LYS A 141 -4.88 3.24 17.65
CA LYS A 141 -3.59 3.89 17.87
C LYS A 141 -3.60 5.28 17.22
N PRO A 142 -4.13 6.32 17.91
CA PRO A 142 -4.05 7.67 17.40
C PRO A 142 -2.58 8.09 17.27
N LEU A 143 -2.26 8.85 16.22
CA LEU A 143 -0.99 9.57 16.14
C LEU A 143 -0.95 10.59 17.28
N PRO A 144 0.08 10.60 18.14
CA PRO A 144 0.26 11.68 19.09
C PRO A 144 0.57 12.96 18.29
N LEU A 145 -0.35 13.91 18.31
CA LEU A 145 -0.13 15.27 17.84
C LEU A 145 0.22 16.11 19.06
N GLY A 146 1.47 16.59 19.14
CA GLY A 146 1.91 17.54 20.14
C GLY A 146 2.32 18.84 19.45
N SER A 147 1.85 19.97 19.97
CA SER A 147 2.43 21.27 19.70
C SER A 147 3.77 21.35 20.42
N GLY A 148 4.87 21.46 19.67
CA GLY A 148 6.12 22.06 20.15
C GLY A 148 6.17 23.50 19.69
#